data_AF-A0AAP3HBW1-F1
#
_entry.id   AF-A0AAP3HBW1-F1
#
_cell.length_a   1.000
_cell.length_b   1.000
_cell.length_c   1.000
_cell.angle_alpha   90.00
_cell.angle_beta   90.00
_cell.angle_gamma   90.00
#
_symmetry.space_group_name_H-M   'P 1'
#
loop_
_entity.id
_entity.type
_entity.pdbx_description
1 polymer ?
#
loop_
_entity_poly.entity_id
_entity_poly.type
_entity_poly.pdbx_seq_one_letter_code
_entity_poly.pdbx_strand_id
1 'polypeptide(L)'
;MLALSIRKLLNLLANFFKLYFPEKKYLYKIEEINECLNQVVISCRGKGVTLVSTIEDIGYDQYLITSLPPHQACWIGYYLGKNWCKNKNQQKINPSSPQYPSHQNSNYRVICQDRIGNIIYQNSHNGLIYKMDPIELAKSKTIILFNSSQAFYIGFLASLKNSKDIKKKININKPILKLVK
;
A
#
# COMPACT_ATOMS: atom_id res chain seq x y z
N MET A 1 24.47 -33.35 -29.84
CA MET A 1 23.80 -33.94 -28.66
C MET A 1 24.07 -33.21 -27.32
N LEU A 2 24.75 -32.04 -27.30
CA LEU A 2 25.14 -31.33 -26.07
C LEU A 2 24.13 -30.24 -25.60
N ALA A 3 23.33 -29.68 -26.51
CA ALA A 3 22.42 -28.57 -26.20
C ALA A 3 21.19 -28.97 -25.34
N LEU A 4 20.78 -30.25 -25.38
CA LEU A 4 19.62 -30.74 -24.63
C LEU A 4 19.88 -30.81 -23.11
N SER A 5 21.15 -30.99 -22.72
CA SER A 5 21.59 -31.14 -21.33
C SER A 5 21.59 -29.79 -20.58
N ILE A 6 22.02 -28.73 -21.27
CA ILE A 6 22.11 -27.38 -20.70
C ILE A 6 20.71 -26.81 -20.38
N ARG A 7 19.72 -27.04 -21.25
CA ARG A 7 18.32 -26.62 -20.99
C ARG A 7 17.73 -27.32 -19.76
N LYS A 8 17.99 -28.61 -19.58
CA LYS A 8 17.53 -29.35 -18.38
C LYS A 8 18.20 -28.83 -17.11
N LEU A 9 19.49 -28.53 -17.17
CA LEU A 9 20.25 -27.96 -16.05
C LEU A 9 19.75 -26.55 -15.68
N LEU A 10 19.49 -25.68 -16.66
CA LEU A 10 18.92 -24.35 -16.45
C LEU A 10 17.51 -24.41 -15.85
N ASN A 11 16.66 -25.35 -16.31
CA ASN A 11 15.33 -25.54 -15.74
C ASN A 11 15.39 -26.10 -14.31
N LEU A 12 16.34 -26.98 -14.01
CA LEU A 12 16.60 -27.46 -12.66
C LEU A 12 17.03 -26.30 -11.75
N LEU A 13 17.97 -25.47 -12.20
CA LEU A 13 18.41 -24.28 -11.46
C LEU A 13 17.25 -23.30 -11.25
N ALA A 14 16.46 -22.99 -12.29
CA ALA A 14 15.29 -22.11 -12.17
C ALA A 14 14.24 -22.66 -11.18
N ASN A 15 14.03 -23.97 -11.15
CA ASN A 15 13.14 -24.63 -10.20
C ASN A 15 13.73 -24.63 -8.77
N PHE A 16 15.04 -24.80 -8.63
CA PHE A 16 15.75 -24.65 -7.35
C PHE A 16 15.67 -23.21 -6.82
N PHE A 17 15.84 -22.20 -7.68
CA PHE A 17 15.62 -20.80 -7.34
C PHE A 17 14.15 -20.55 -6.93
N LYS A 18 13.17 -21.14 -7.60
CA LYS A 18 11.75 -21.06 -7.19
C LYS A 18 11.45 -21.77 -5.86
N LEU A 19 12.21 -22.79 -5.49
CA LEU A 19 12.08 -23.51 -4.21
C LEU A 19 12.77 -22.76 -3.05
N TYR A 20 13.93 -22.16 -3.30
CA TYR A 20 14.68 -21.37 -2.31
C TYR A 20 14.11 -19.96 -2.10
N PHE A 21 13.49 -19.39 -3.13
CA PHE A 21 12.72 -18.16 -3.06
C PHE A 21 11.24 -18.51 -3.20
N PRO A 22 10.56 -18.94 -2.12
CA PRO A 22 9.11 -18.99 -2.15
C PRO A 22 8.63 -17.55 -2.36
N GLU A 23 8.33 -17.19 -3.61
CA GLU A 23 7.49 -16.03 -3.87
C GLU A 23 6.31 -16.17 -2.93
N LYS A 24 6.17 -15.25 -1.96
CA LYS A 24 5.00 -15.22 -1.06
C LYS A 24 3.78 -15.35 -1.97
N LYS A 25 3.13 -16.51 -1.95
CA LYS A 25 1.98 -16.77 -2.81
C LYS A 25 0.81 -16.02 -2.18
N TYR A 26 0.72 -14.73 -2.50
CA TYR A 26 -0.44 -13.92 -2.16
C TYR A 26 -1.71 -14.60 -2.70
N LEU A 27 -2.75 -14.67 -1.87
CA LEU A 27 -4.01 -15.34 -2.21
C LEU A 27 -4.81 -14.51 -3.21
N TYR A 28 -4.64 -13.20 -3.16
CA TYR A 28 -5.34 -12.26 -4.00
C TYR A 28 -4.37 -11.48 -4.88
N LYS A 29 -4.85 -11.06 -6.04
CA LYS A 29 -4.16 -10.13 -6.91
C LYS A 29 -5.18 -9.14 -7.47
N ILE A 30 -4.88 -7.85 -7.40
CA ILE A 30 -5.65 -6.82 -8.09
C ILE A 30 -5.36 -6.93 -9.58
N GLU A 31 -6.41 -7.10 -10.37
CA GLU A 31 -6.34 -7.08 -11.84
C GLU A 31 -6.65 -5.67 -12.37
N GLU A 32 -7.65 -5.00 -11.79
CA GLU A 32 -8.09 -3.68 -12.24
C GLU A 32 -8.59 -2.82 -11.07
N ILE A 33 -8.34 -1.51 -11.14
CA ILE A 33 -8.96 -0.51 -10.27
C ILE A 33 -9.65 0.51 -11.18
N ASN A 34 -10.97 0.53 -11.15
CA ASN A 34 -11.77 1.52 -11.86
C ASN A 34 -12.12 2.66 -10.90
N GLU A 35 -11.37 3.77 -10.99
CA GLU A 35 -11.59 4.93 -10.13
C GLU A 35 -12.95 5.59 -10.36
N CYS A 36 -13.43 5.63 -11.61
CA CYS A 36 -14.70 6.30 -11.96
C CYS A 36 -15.90 5.58 -11.34
N LEU A 37 -15.88 4.25 -11.32
CA LEU A 37 -16.94 3.42 -10.74
C LEU A 37 -16.69 3.07 -9.26
N ASN A 38 -15.57 3.50 -8.68
CA ASN A 38 -15.13 3.12 -7.34
C ASN A 38 -15.06 1.59 -7.12
N GLN A 39 -14.63 0.86 -8.15
CA GLN A 39 -14.61 -0.60 -8.17
C GLN A 39 -13.19 -1.14 -8.31
N VAL A 40 -12.98 -2.33 -7.75
CA VAL A 40 -11.75 -3.10 -7.88
C VAL A 40 -12.10 -4.51 -8.28
N VAL A 41 -11.34 -5.03 -9.24
CA VAL A 41 -11.41 -6.42 -9.69
C VAL A 41 -10.23 -7.18 -9.09
N ILE A 42 -10.52 -8.20 -8.29
CA ILE A 42 -9.54 -9.03 -7.59
C ILE A 42 -9.63 -10.46 -8.10
N SER A 43 -8.52 -11.03 -8.56
CA SER A 43 -8.41 -12.46 -8.85
C SER A 43 -8.04 -13.25 -7.59
N CYS A 44 -8.74 -14.35 -7.37
CA CYS A 44 -8.48 -15.30 -6.28
C CYS A 44 -7.62 -16.45 -6.79
N ARG A 45 -6.38 -16.54 -6.28
CA ARG A 45 -5.44 -17.59 -6.69
C ARG A 45 -5.95 -18.97 -6.28
N GLY A 46 -5.92 -19.92 -7.23
CA GLY A 46 -6.30 -21.32 -7.00
C GLY A 46 -7.78 -21.64 -7.21
N LYS A 47 -8.68 -20.65 -7.23
CA LYS A 47 -10.11 -20.86 -7.50
C LYS A 47 -10.56 -20.46 -8.90
N GLY A 48 -9.76 -19.65 -9.62
CA GLY A 48 -10.15 -19.14 -10.94
C GLY A 48 -11.33 -18.16 -10.91
N VAL A 49 -11.64 -17.61 -9.73
CA VAL A 49 -12.76 -16.68 -9.51
C VAL A 49 -12.22 -15.25 -9.44
N THR A 50 -12.95 -14.32 -10.05
CA THR A 50 -12.77 -12.89 -9.90
C THR A 50 -13.86 -12.30 -9.02
N LEU A 51 -13.47 -11.45 -8.08
CA LEU A 51 -14.35 -10.70 -7.20
C LEU A 51 -14.35 -9.25 -7.65
N VAL A 52 -15.54 -8.67 -7.80
CA VAL A 52 -15.73 -7.24 -8.09
C VAL A 52 -16.37 -6.62 -6.84
N SER A 53 -15.69 -5.65 -6.26
CA SER A 53 -16.17 -4.99 -5.03
C SER A 53 -15.69 -3.54 -4.98
N THR A 54 -16.21 -2.76 -4.03
CA THR A 54 -15.83 -1.35 -3.92
C THR A 54 -14.48 -1.19 -3.23
N ILE A 55 -13.83 -0.06 -3.48
CA ILE A 55 -12.56 0.29 -2.82
C ILE A 55 -12.73 0.33 -1.28
N GLU A 56 -13.91 0.74 -0.81
CA GLU A 56 -14.24 0.80 0.62
C GLU A 56 -14.39 -0.59 1.23
N ASP A 57 -15.19 -1.46 0.61
CA ASP A 57 -15.39 -2.84 1.10
C ASP A 57 -14.05 -3.58 1.22
N ILE A 58 -13.19 -3.48 0.20
CA ILE A 58 -11.86 -4.09 0.19
C ILE A 58 -10.93 -3.41 1.20
N GLY A 59 -11.01 -2.09 1.32
CA GLY A 59 -10.17 -1.31 2.22
C GLY A 59 -10.44 -1.57 3.70
N TYR A 60 -11.67 -1.98 4.03
CA TYR A 60 -12.06 -2.39 5.38
C TYR A 60 -11.89 -3.89 5.65
N ASP A 61 -11.78 -4.72 4.61
CA ASP A 61 -11.47 -6.15 4.75
C ASP A 61 -9.98 -6.39 5.03
N GLN A 62 -9.64 -6.50 6.31
CA GLN A 62 -8.30 -6.80 6.80
C GLN A 62 -7.71 -8.11 6.24
N TYR A 63 -8.53 -9.15 6.07
CA TYR A 63 -8.06 -10.44 5.57
C TYR A 63 -7.62 -10.31 4.11
N LEU A 64 -8.40 -9.59 3.31
CA LEU A 64 -8.07 -9.30 1.92
C LEU A 64 -6.78 -8.48 1.82
N ILE A 65 -6.68 -7.38 2.58
CA ILE A 65 -5.48 -6.51 2.58
C ILE A 65 -4.21 -7.28 2.94
N THR A 66 -4.24 -8.09 3.99
CA THR A 66 -3.06 -8.89 4.41
C THR A 66 -2.64 -9.94 3.38
N SER A 67 -3.60 -10.38 2.56
CA SER A 67 -3.43 -11.45 1.59
C SER A 67 -3.07 -10.94 0.18
N LEU A 68 -2.99 -9.62 0.00
CA LEU A 68 -2.50 -8.95 -1.22
C LEU A 68 -0.98 -8.75 -1.20
N PRO A 69 -0.33 -8.61 -2.37
CA PRO A 69 1.03 -8.09 -2.46
C PRO A 69 1.14 -6.68 -1.84
N PRO A 70 2.23 -6.33 -1.14
CA PRO A 70 2.36 -5.04 -0.46
C PRO A 70 2.15 -3.82 -1.37
N HIS A 71 2.69 -3.85 -2.59
CA HIS A 71 2.50 -2.77 -3.55
C HIS A 71 1.02 -2.60 -3.96
N GLN A 72 0.27 -3.70 -4.07
CA GLN A 72 -1.16 -3.67 -4.41
C GLN A 72 -2.01 -3.21 -3.22
N ALA A 73 -1.68 -3.66 -2.01
CA ALA A 73 -2.29 -3.15 -0.79
C ALA A 73 -2.04 -1.64 -0.63
N CYS A 74 -0.86 -1.15 -0.99
CA CYS A 74 -0.55 0.28 -1.06
C CYS A 74 -1.46 1.03 -2.05
N TRP A 75 -1.79 0.45 -3.20
CA TRP A 75 -2.74 1.07 -4.13
C TRP A 75 -4.12 1.24 -3.51
N ILE A 76 -4.68 0.18 -2.90
CA ILE A 76 -5.99 0.27 -2.23
C ILE A 76 -5.96 1.35 -1.16
N GLY A 77 -4.93 1.38 -0.31
CA GLY A 77 -4.80 2.41 0.72
C GLY A 77 -4.80 3.82 0.13
N TYR A 78 -4.10 4.04 -0.98
CA TYR A 78 -4.07 5.33 -1.66
C TYR A 78 -5.45 5.76 -2.21
N TYR A 79 -6.15 4.86 -2.90
CA TYR A 79 -7.48 5.16 -3.45
C TYR A 79 -8.53 5.34 -2.35
N LEU A 80 -8.48 4.53 -1.29
CA LEU A 80 -9.34 4.69 -0.12
C LEU A 80 -9.13 6.06 0.53
N GLY A 81 -7.87 6.49 0.70
CA GLY A 81 -7.55 7.82 1.21
C GLY A 81 -8.04 8.95 0.31
N LYS A 82 -8.12 8.71 -1.01
CA LYS A 82 -8.60 9.70 -1.99
C LYS A 82 -10.10 9.92 -1.81
N ASN A 83 -10.85 8.84 -1.63
CA ASN A 83 -12.29 8.87 -1.34
C ASN A 83 -12.57 9.50 0.03
N TRP A 84 -11.76 9.17 1.03
CA TRP A 84 -11.85 9.76 2.37
C TRP A 84 -11.73 11.29 2.34
N CYS A 85 -10.78 11.82 1.55
CA CYS A 85 -10.61 13.27 1.39
C CYS A 85 -11.76 13.96 0.67
N LYS A 86 -12.45 13.27 -0.25
CA LYS A 86 -13.64 13.77 -0.97
C LYS A 86 -14.87 13.80 -0.06
N ASN A 87 -15.05 12.77 0.78
CA ASN A 87 -16.27 12.54 1.56
C ASN A 87 -16.23 13.10 3.00
N LYS A 88 -15.19 13.86 3.37
CA LYS A 88 -14.98 14.42 4.71
C LYS A 88 -16.13 15.28 5.27
N ASN A 89 -17.09 15.69 4.44
CA ASN A 89 -18.24 16.46 4.85
C ASN A 89 -19.47 15.59 5.22
N GLN A 90 -19.43 14.26 5.10
CA GLN A 90 -20.64 13.43 5.19
C GLN A 90 -20.56 12.16 6.07
N GLN A 91 -19.43 11.79 6.67
CA GLN A 91 -19.35 10.51 7.39
C GLN A 91 -18.83 10.66 8.83
N LYS A 92 -19.73 10.40 9.80
CA LYS A 92 -19.37 9.93 11.16
C LYS A 92 -18.97 8.47 11.02
N ILE A 93 -17.68 8.21 10.85
CA ILE A 93 -17.16 6.85 10.82
C ILE A 93 -17.01 6.41 12.27
N ASN A 94 -17.80 5.41 12.68
CA ASN A 94 -17.60 4.73 13.96
C ASN A 94 -16.19 4.12 13.93
N PRO A 95 -15.28 4.54 14.82
CA PRO A 95 -13.94 3.98 14.86
C PRO A 95 -14.02 2.64 15.58
N SER A 96 -14.45 1.58 14.89
CA SER A 96 -13.93 0.27 15.24
C SER A 96 -12.44 0.35 14.93
N SER A 97 -11.62 0.52 15.97
CA SER A 97 -10.17 0.67 15.85
C SER A 97 -9.66 -0.43 14.91
N PRO A 98 -9.10 -0.09 13.73
CA PRO A 98 -8.51 -1.09 12.88
C PRO A 98 -7.34 -1.68 13.68
N GLN A 99 -7.53 -2.87 14.24
CA GLN A 99 -6.45 -3.66 14.79
C GLN A 99 -5.65 -4.15 13.59
N TYR A 100 -4.76 -3.30 13.08
CA TYR A 100 -3.87 -3.68 12.00
C TYR A 100 -3.09 -4.91 12.47
N PRO A 101 -3.21 -6.04 11.75
CA PRO A 101 -2.63 -7.29 12.17
C PRO A 101 -1.12 -7.08 12.17
N SER A 102 -0.51 -7.33 13.32
CA SER A 102 0.93 -7.29 13.49
C SER A 102 1.54 -8.49 12.78
N HIS A 103 1.66 -8.44 11.46
CA HIS A 103 2.44 -9.44 10.74
C HIS A 103 3.91 -9.24 11.12
N GLN A 104 4.44 -10.19 11.90
CA GLN A 104 5.79 -10.17 12.48
C GLN A 104 6.93 -10.39 11.45
N ASN A 105 6.61 -10.62 10.16
CA ASN A 105 7.58 -11.06 9.16
C ASN A 105 7.68 -10.11 7.95
N SER A 106 8.08 -8.85 8.19
CA SER A 106 8.50 -7.91 7.15
C SER A 106 9.94 -7.44 7.35
N ASN A 107 10.62 -7.13 6.23
CA ASN A 107 11.99 -6.64 6.26
C ASN A 107 12.06 -5.20 6.77
N TYR A 108 11.01 -4.41 6.54
CA TYR A 108 10.82 -3.11 7.15
C TYR A 108 9.60 -3.07 8.05
N ARG A 109 9.68 -2.26 9.10
CA ARG A 109 8.59 -1.96 10.04
C ARG A 109 8.43 -0.46 10.17
N VAL A 110 7.21 0.03 9.98
CA VAL A 110 6.87 1.43 10.31
C VAL A 110 6.91 1.60 11.83
N ILE A 111 7.65 2.62 12.30
CA ILE A 111 7.73 3.00 13.71
C ILE A 111 6.70 4.08 14.01
N CYS A 112 6.80 5.20 13.31
CA CYS A 112 5.94 6.37 13.54
C CYS A 112 5.97 7.32 12.34
N GLN A 113 5.16 8.38 12.44
CA GLN A 113 5.19 9.53 11.54
C GLN A 113 5.74 10.75 12.28
N ASP A 114 6.66 11.48 11.66
CA ASP A 114 7.17 12.73 12.24
C ASP A 114 6.16 13.89 12.11
N ARG A 115 6.45 15.03 12.75
CA ARG A 115 5.59 16.22 12.71
C ARG A 115 5.45 16.85 11.31
N ILE A 116 6.37 16.53 10.40
CA ILE A 116 6.38 17.02 9.01
C ILE A 116 5.57 16.06 8.10
N GLY A 117 5.18 14.90 8.63
CA GLY A 117 4.40 13.88 7.93
C GLY A 117 5.26 12.83 7.21
N ASN A 118 6.56 12.76 7.48
CA ASN A 118 7.44 11.71 6.96
C ASN A 118 7.30 10.42 7.77
N ILE A 119 7.46 9.29 7.10
CA ILE A 119 7.39 7.96 7.71
C ILE A 119 8.78 7.58 8.20
N ILE A 120 8.87 7.25 9.48
CA ILE A 120 10.06 6.68 10.11
C ILE A 120 9.86 5.17 10.18
N TYR A 121 10.78 4.42 9.60
CA TYR A 121 10.72 2.96 9.54
C TYR A 121 12.08 2.33 9.81
N GLN A 122 12.08 1.11 10.31
CA GLN A 122 13.27 0.38 10.71
C GLN A 122 13.44 -0.89 9.89
N ASN A 123 14.67 -1.19 9.52
CA ASN A 123 15.06 -2.50 9.00
C ASN A 123 15.05 -3.53 10.12
N SER A 124 14.25 -4.58 9.96
CA SER A 124 14.10 -5.64 10.94
C SER A 124 15.39 -6.45 11.16
N HIS A 125 16.32 -6.47 10.19
CA HIS A 125 17.56 -7.27 10.25
C HIS A 125 18.71 -6.55 10.95
N ASN A 126 18.98 -5.30 10.59
CA ASN A 126 20.13 -4.55 11.11
C ASN A 126 19.73 -3.40 12.06
N GLY A 127 18.44 -3.18 12.29
CA GLY A 127 17.93 -2.16 13.18
C GLY A 127 18.08 -0.72 12.68
N LEU A 128 18.63 -0.49 11.48
CA LEU A 128 18.82 0.85 10.94
C LEU A 128 17.47 1.54 10.70
N ILE A 129 17.43 2.82 11.07
CA ILE A 129 16.25 3.68 10.95
C ILE A 129 16.39 4.55 9.71
N TYR A 130 15.32 4.58 8.94
CA TYR A 130 15.18 5.36 7.72
C TYR A 130 13.99 6.30 7.85
N LYS A 131 14.03 7.36 7.05
CA LYS A 131 12.99 8.39 7.01
C LYS A 131 12.69 8.71 5.55
N MET A 132 11.41 8.71 5.18
CA MET A 132 11.00 9.00 3.81
C MET A 132 9.62 9.67 3.75
N ASP A 133 9.40 10.48 2.73
CA ASP A 133 8.08 11.02 2.42
C ASP A 133 7.09 9.88 2.08
N PRO A 134 5.83 9.90 2.54
CA PRO A 134 4.85 8.86 2.22
C PRO A 134 4.62 8.65 0.72
N ILE A 135 4.59 9.73 -0.08
CA ILE A 135 4.35 9.69 -1.52
C ILE A 135 5.56 9.08 -2.23
N GLU A 136 6.77 9.48 -1.83
CA GLU A 136 8.00 8.89 -2.37
C GLU A 136 8.12 7.42 -1.99
N LEU A 137 7.84 7.07 -0.72
CA LEU A 137 7.88 5.70 -0.23
C LEU A 137 6.89 4.80 -0.97
N ALA A 138 5.65 5.27 -1.20
CA ALA A 138 4.63 4.54 -1.94
C ALA A 138 5.02 4.26 -3.41
N LYS A 139 5.80 5.15 -4.03
CA LYS A 139 6.31 4.97 -5.41
C LYS A 139 7.59 4.16 -5.48
N SER A 140 8.30 4.04 -4.37
CA SER A 140 9.61 3.41 -4.32
C SER A 140 9.52 1.88 -4.37
N LYS A 141 10.61 1.24 -4.82
CA LYS A 141 10.74 -0.22 -4.77
C LYS A 141 10.79 -0.77 -3.35
N THR A 142 11.05 0.06 -2.33
CA THR A 142 11.13 -0.41 -0.94
C THR A 142 9.77 -0.80 -0.37
N ILE A 143 8.66 -0.39 -0.99
CA ILE A 143 7.31 -0.73 -0.54
C ILE A 143 7.07 -2.25 -0.44
N ILE A 144 7.74 -3.04 -1.28
CA ILE A 144 7.62 -4.51 -1.30
C ILE A 144 8.25 -5.18 -0.07
N LEU A 145 9.07 -4.44 0.69
CA LEU A 145 9.79 -4.93 1.87
C LEU A 145 8.96 -4.77 3.16
N PHE A 146 7.86 -4.01 3.10
CA PHE A 146 6.87 -3.91 4.17
C PHE A 146 5.86 -5.05 4.08
N ASN A 147 5.14 -5.32 5.17
CA ASN A 147 3.95 -6.17 5.09
C ASN A 147 2.79 -5.41 4.43
N SER A 148 1.78 -6.14 3.95
CA SER A 148 0.70 -5.56 3.16
C SER A 148 -0.14 -4.56 3.93
N SER A 149 -0.36 -4.78 5.24
CA SER A 149 -1.06 -3.82 6.11
C SER A 149 -0.30 -2.50 6.29
N GLN A 150 1.02 -2.56 6.48
CA GLN A 150 1.87 -1.37 6.56
C GLN A 150 1.93 -0.65 5.21
N ALA A 151 2.03 -1.39 4.10
CA ALA A 151 2.04 -0.81 2.77
C ALA A 151 0.70 -0.13 2.45
N PHE A 152 -0.43 -0.74 2.82
CA PHE A 152 -1.75 -0.11 2.78
C PHE A 152 -1.78 1.21 3.56
N TYR A 153 -1.29 1.21 4.80
CA TYR A 153 -1.22 2.41 5.63
C TYR A 153 -0.34 3.51 5.00
N ILE A 154 0.82 3.14 4.45
CA ILE A 154 1.70 4.06 3.71
C ILE A 154 0.95 4.70 2.53
N GLY A 155 0.24 3.89 1.73
CA GLY A 155 -0.58 4.37 0.62
C GLY A 155 -1.67 5.35 1.05
N PHE A 156 -2.36 5.03 2.15
CA PHE A 156 -3.38 5.90 2.73
C PHE A 156 -2.79 7.26 3.15
N LEU A 157 -1.66 7.25 3.87
CA LEU A 157 -0.95 8.48 4.24
C LEU A 157 -0.50 9.31 3.04
N ALA A 158 0.01 8.65 1.99
CA ALA A 158 0.42 9.30 0.75
C ALA A 158 -0.74 10.05 0.10
N SER A 159 -1.94 9.46 0.09
CA SER A 159 -3.14 10.09 -0.44
C SER A 159 -3.60 11.30 0.37
N LEU A 160 -3.57 11.19 1.71
CA LEU A 160 -3.87 12.31 2.61
C LEU A 160 -2.91 13.48 2.42
N LYS A 161 -1.61 13.20 2.24
CA LYS A 161 -0.58 14.23 2.00
C LYS A 161 -0.77 14.90 0.65
N ASN A 162 -0.96 14.11 -0.41
CA ASN A 162 -1.21 14.64 -1.76
C ASN A 162 -2.44 15.57 -1.80
N SER A 163 -3.50 15.20 -1.09
CA SER A 163 -4.72 16.02 -0.98
C SER A 163 -4.49 17.35 -0.24
N LYS A 164 -3.64 17.38 0.80
CA LYS A 164 -3.30 18.61 1.52
C LYS A 164 -2.46 19.56 0.67
N ASP A 165 -1.53 19.03 -0.11
CA ASP A 165 -0.66 19.84 -0.96
C ASP A 165 -1.44 20.46 -2.14
N ILE A 166 -2.41 19.73 -2.70
CA ILE A 166 -3.34 20.29 -3.69
C ILE A 166 -4.13 21.47 -3.10
N LYS A 167 -4.70 21.32 -1.89
CA LYS A 167 -5.45 22.40 -1.23
C LYS A 167 -4.57 23.62 -0.89
N LYS A 168 -3.31 23.42 -0.50
CA LYS A 168 -2.38 24.55 -0.25
C LYS A 168 -2.02 25.32 -1.52
N LYS A 169 -1.83 24.64 -2.65
CA LYS A 169 -1.53 25.28 -3.94
C LYS A 169 -2.68 26.11 -4.49
N ILE A 170 -3.92 25.74 -4.19
CA ILE A 170 -5.13 26.47 -4.63
C ILE A 170 -5.39 27.73 -3.76
N ASN A 171 -4.75 27.84 -2.59
CA ASN A 171 -4.99 28.92 -1.64
C ASN A 171 -4.08 30.14 -1.90
N ILE A 172 -4.19 30.71 -3.10
CA ILE A 172 -3.68 32.04 -3.43
C ILE A 172 -4.78 33.02 -3.03
N ASN A 173 -4.45 34.03 -2.22
CA ASN A 173 -5.34 35.00 -1.56
C ASN A 173 -5.85 34.58 -0.18
N LYS A 174 -4.94 34.47 0.80
CA LYS A 174 -5.34 34.72 2.20
C LYS A 174 -5.52 36.23 2.38
N PRO A 175 -6.66 36.70 2.92
CA PRO A 175 -6.82 38.12 3.24
C PRO A 175 -5.81 38.50 4.34
N ILE A 176 -5.09 39.61 4.10
CA ILE A 176 -4.20 40.22 5.07
C ILE A 176 -5.09 40.95 6.07
N LEU A 177 -5.19 40.44 7.29
CA LEU A 177 -5.82 41.17 8.38
C LEU A 177 -4.89 42.31 8.79
N LYS A 178 -5.31 43.56 8.52
CA LYS A 178 -4.65 44.75 9.06
C LYS A 178 -5.30 45.09 10.39
N LEU A 179 -4.47 45.30 11.40
CA LEU A 179 -4.88 45.79 12.70
C LEU A 179 -5.22 47.28 12.55
N VAL A 180 -6.49 47.63 12.70
CA VAL A 180 -6.94 49.03 12.73
C VAL A 180 -6.65 49.54 14.15
N LYS A 181 -5.85 50.61 14.23
CA LYS A 181 -5.56 51.32 15.49
C LYS A 181 -6.73 52.23 15.85
#